data_AF-A0ABD5DEV9-F1
#
_entry.id   AF-A0ABD5DEV9-F1
#
_cell.length_a   1.000
_cell.length_b   1.000
_cell.length_c   1.000
_cell.angle_alpha   90.00
_cell.angle_beta   90.00
_cell.angle_gamma   90.00
#
_symmetry.space_group_name_H-M   'P 1'
#
loop_
_entity.id
_entity.type
_entity.pdbx_description
1 polymer ?
#
loop_
_entity_poly.entity_id
_entity_poly.type
_entity_poly.pdbx_seq_one_letter_code
_entity_poly.pdbx_strand_id
1 'polypeptide(L)'
;KPVLIFSLEMPSEQIMMRSLASLSRVDQTRIRTGQLDDEDWARISGTMGILLEKRNIYIDDSSGLTPTEVRSRARRIAREHGGIGLI
;
A
#
# COMPACT_ATOMS: atom_id res chain seq x y z
N LYS A 1 9.61 8.95 -6.02
CA LYS A 1 10.50 7.78 -5.74
C LYS A 1 9.65 6.65 -5.15
N PRO A 2 9.92 5.38 -5.50
CA PRO A 2 9.23 4.23 -4.92
C PRO A 2 9.40 4.11 -3.40
N VAL A 3 8.37 3.61 -2.75
CA VAL A 3 8.36 3.12 -1.37
C VAL A 3 8.05 1.64 -1.41
N LEU A 4 8.91 0.82 -0.81
CA LEU A 4 8.69 -0.61 -0.68
C LEU A 4 8.21 -0.92 0.74
N ILE A 5 7.28 -1.85 0.87
CA ILE A 5 6.80 -2.36 2.16
C ILE A 5 6.91 -3.89 2.09
N PHE A 6 7.81 -4.46 2.89
CA PHE A 6 7.87 -5.91 3.09
C PHE A 6 7.07 -6.26 4.34
N SER A 7 5.96 -6.99 4.16
CA SER A 7 5.07 -7.39 5.24
C SER A 7 5.14 -8.89 5.45
N LEU A 8 5.70 -9.31 6.58
CA LEU A 8 5.85 -10.72 6.91
C LEU A 8 4.66 -11.28 7.71
N GLU A 9 3.86 -10.40 8.31
CA GLU A 9 2.76 -10.76 9.20
C GLU A 9 1.38 -10.48 8.60
N MET A 10 1.26 -9.36 7.88
CA MET A 10 -0.02 -8.89 7.35
C MET A 10 -0.10 -9.08 5.83
N PRO A 11 -1.22 -9.61 5.32
CA PRO A 11 -1.49 -9.59 3.88
C PRO A 11 -1.53 -8.17 3.32
N SER A 12 -1.13 -8.03 2.07
CA SER A 12 -1.10 -6.77 1.33
C SER A 12 -2.46 -6.04 1.33
N GLU A 13 -3.55 -6.79 1.21
CA GLU A 13 -4.93 -6.27 1.27
C GLU A 13 -5.22 -5.57 2.62
N GLN A 14 -4.76 -6.13 3.74
CA GLN A 14 -4.99 -5.53 5.05
C GLN A 14 -4.21 -4.22 5.22
N ILE A 15 -2.99 -4.16 4.68
CA ILE A 15 -2.18 -2.93 4.67
C ILE A 15 -2.86 -1.87 3.80
N MET A 16 -3.35 -2.25 2.63
CA MET A 16 -4.07 -1.35 1.73
C MET A 16 -5.34 -0.81 2.38
N MET A 17 -6.14 -1.65 3.04
CA MET A 17 -7.35 -1.22 3.75
C MET A 17 -7.06 -0.19 4.84
N ARG A 18 -6.00 -0.42 5.64
CA ARG A 18 -5.54 0.54 6.67
C ARG A 18 -5.02 1.83 6.06
N SER A 19 -4.29 1.73 4.95
CA SER A 19 -3.75 2.89 4.24
C SER A 19 -4.88 3.74 3.65
N LEU A 20 -5.90 3.11 3.08
CA LEU A 20 -7.10 3.79 2.60
C LEU A 20 -7.83 4.48 3.75
N ALA A 21 -8.10 3.79 4.86
CA ALA A 21 -8.73 4.39 6.05
C ALA A 21 -7.99 5.65 6.54
N SER A 22 -6.65 5.55 6.62
CA SER A 22 -5.79 6.65 7.05
C SER A 22 -5.83 7.85 6.09
N LEU A 23 -5.74 7.58 4.79
CA LEU A 23 -5.68 8.62 3.76
C LEU A 23 -7.03 9.27 3.47
N SER A 24 -8.12 8.48 3.44
CA SER A 24 -9.48 8.97 3.20
C SER A 24 -10.13 9.55 4.46
N ARG A 25 -9.53 9.31 5.63
CA ARG A 25 -10.09 9.66 6.95
C ARG A 25 -11.48 9.06 7.18
N VAL A 26 -11.69 7.85 6.67
CA VAL A 26 -12.91 7.06 6.91
C VAL A 26 -12.58 5.96 7.93
N ASP A 27 -13.53 5.70 8.83
CA ASP A 27 -13.38 4.68 9.84
C ASP A 27 -13.11 3.29 9.22
N GLN A 28 -12.09 2.61 9.72
CA GLN A 28 -11.66 1.32 9.16
C GLN A 28 -12.73 0.23 9.29
N THR A 29 -13.56 0.27 10.34
CA THR A 29 -14.69 -0.66 10.49
C THR A 29 -15.71 -0.43 9.40
N ARG A 30 -16.04 0.82 9.07
CA ARG A 30 -16.97 1.13 7.96
C ARG A 30 -16.45 0.65 6.61
N ILE A 31 -15.15 0.83 6.34
CA ILE A 31 -14.52 0.30 5.13
C ILE A 31 -14.60 -1.23 5.11
N ARG A 32 -14.29 -1.89 6.24
CA ARG A 32 -14.31 -3.35 6.34
C ARG A 32 -15.71 -3.95 6.21
N THR A 33 -16.74 -3.28 6.74
CA THR A 33 -18.13 -3.76 6.69
C THR A 33 -18.88 -3.32 5.43
N GLY A 34 -18.31 -2.39 4.64
CA GLY A 34 -18.97 -1.78 3.49
C GLY A 34 -20.08 -0.80 3.86
N GLN A 35 -20.19 -0.40 5.12
CA GLN A 35 -21.21 0.53 5.62
C GLN A 35 -20.79 1.99 5.39
N LEU A 36 -20.68 2.34 4.11
CA LEU A 36 -20.24 3.63 3.63
C LEU A 36 -21.45 4.47 3.22
N ASP A 37 -21.47 5.73 3.65
CA ASP A 37 -22.39 6.72 3.10
C ASP A 37 -21.80 7.37 1.84
N ASP A 38 -22.57 8.25 1.20
CA ASP A 38 -22.16 8.90 -0.04
C ASP A 38 -20.90 9.78 0.14
N GLU A 39 -20.73 10.37 1.33
CA GLU A 39 -19.56 11.20 1.64
C GLU A 39 -18.29 10.35 1.80
N ASP A 40 -18.39 9.23 2.53
CA ASP A 40 -17.31 8.26 2.68
C ASP A 40 -16.90 7.69 1.33
N TRP A 41 -17.87 7.35 0.48
CA TRP A 41 -17.60 6.88 -0.88
C TRP A 41 -16.83 7.93 -1.69
N ALA A 42 -17.26 9.20 -1.65
CA ALA A 42 -16.56 10.27 -2.35
C ALA A 42 -15.12 10.44 -1.85
N ARG A 43 -14.88 10.37 -0.54
CA ARG A 43 -13.53 10.45 0.06
C ARG A 43 -12.65 9.27 -0.37
N ILE A 44 -13.16 8.04 -0.27
CA ILE A 44 -12.41 6.82 -0.63
C ILE A 44 -12.05 6.82 -2.12
N SER A 45 -13.01 7.12 -2.99
CA SER A 45 -12.78 7.18 -4.44
C SER A 45 -11.75 8.25 -4.82
N GLY A 46 -11.81 9.43 -4.18
CA GLY A 46 -10.80 10.48 -4.37
C GLY A 46 -9.40 10.03 -3.95
N THR A 47 -9.26 9.40 -2.79
CA THR A 47 -7.98 8.86 -2.30
C THR A 47 -7.44 7.75 -3.21
N MET A 48 -8.30 6.85 -3.69
CA MET A 48 -7.90 5.81 -4.66
C MET A 48 -7.34 6.41 -5.94
N GLY A 49 -7.96 7.48 -6.46
CA GLY A 49 -7.45 8.20 -7.64
C GLY A 49 -6.03 8.71 -7.43
N ILE A 50 -5.75 9.33 -6.28
CA ILE A 50 -4.41 9.86 -5.94
C ILE A 50 -3.37 8.73 -5.83
N LEU A 51 -3.75 7.60 -5.20
CA LEU A 51 -2.86 6.44 -5.07
C LEU A 51 -2.52 5.81 -6.43
N LEU A 52 -3.52 5.69 -7.30
CA LEU A 52 -3.35 5.14 -8.65
C LEU A 52 -2.52 6.07 -9.54
N GLU A 53 -2.68 7.38 -9.41
CA GLU A 53 -1.90 8.36 -10.16
C GLU A 53 -0.41 8.34 -9.75
N LYS A 54 -0.13 8.32 -8.44
CA LYS A 54 1.26 8.31 -7.96
C LYS A 54 1.97 6.97 -8.20
N ARG A 55 1.23 5.85 -8.09
CA ARG A 55 1.70 4.48 -8.33
C ARG A 55 3.11 4.19 -7.81
N ASN A 56 3.43 4.66 -6.60
CA ASN A 56 4.79 4.63 -6.06
C ASN A 56 4.94 3.76 -4.81
N ILE A 57 3.90 3.05 -4.38
CA ILE A 57 3.93 2.14 -3.23
C ILE A 57 3.90 0.71 -3.75
N TYR A 58 4.85 -0.11 -3.30
CA TYR A 58 4.99 -1.52 -3.65
C TYR A 58 4.93 -2.33 -2.36
N ILE A 59 3.98 -3.25 -2.28
CA ILE A 59 3.80 -4.12 -1.11
C ILE A 59 4.17 -5.53 -1.52
N ASP A 60 4.99 -6.17 -0.69
CA ASP A 60 5.37 -7.57 -0.81
C ASP A 60 5.02 -8.27 0.51
N ASP A 61 4.01 -9.12 0.48
CA ASP A 61 3.49 -9.87 1.63
C ASP A 61 3.98 -11.32 1.67
N SER A 62 5.09 -11.62 0.97
CA SER A 62 5.67 -12.98 0.97
C SER A 62 6.18 -13.36 2.36
N SER A 63 5.73 -14.50 2.88
CA SER A 63 6.24 -15.07 4.13
C SER A 63 7.64 -15.67 3.95
N GLY A 64 8.47 -15.63 5.01
CA GLY A 64 9.74 -16.37 5.05
C GLY A 64 10.86 -15.77 4.19
N LEU A 65 10.79 -14.47 3.87
CA LEU A 65 11.83 -13.81 3.08
C LEU A 65 13.19 -13.85 3.80
N THR A 66 14.19 -14.33 3.07
CA THR A 66 15.59 -14.21 3.48
C THR A 66 16.11 -12.79 3.22
N PRO A 67 17.13 -12.31 3.95
CA PRO A 67 17.75 -11.02 3.67
C PRO A 67 18.25 -10.85 2.22
N THR A 68 18.67 -11.96 1.58
CA THR A 68 19.10 -11.97 0.19
C THR A 68 17.95 -11.70 -0.77
N GLU A 69 16.77 -12.25 -0.50
CA GLU A 69 15.57 -12.02 -1.30
C GLU A 69 15.06 -10.59 -1.15
N VAL A 70 15.01 -10.05 0.07
CA VAL A 70 14.68 -8.64 0.32
C VAL A 70 15.60 -7.72 -0.51
N ARG A 71 16.91 -7.95 -0.44
CA ARG A 71 17.90 -7.18 -1.23
C ARG A 71 17.69 -7.32 -2.74
N SER A 72 17.42 -8.54 -3.22
CA SER A 72 17.21 -8.81 -4.65
C SER A 72 15.98 -8.08 -5.19
N ARG A 73 14.86 -8.17 -4.46
CA ARG A 73 13.58 -7.54 -4.82
C ARG A 73 13.67 -6.01 -4.75
N ALA A 74 14.28 -5.46 -3.70
CA ALA A 74 14.55 -4.03 -3.61
C ALA A 74 15.40 -3.53 -4.78
N ARG A 75 16.52 -4.20 -5.09
CA ARG A 75 17.36 -3.81 -6.23
C ARG A 75 16.63 -3.83 -7.57
N ARG A 76 15.68 -4.76 -7.78
CA ARG A 76 14.86 -4.79 -9.00
C ARG A 76 14.07 -3.49 -9.15
N ILE A 77 13.30 -3.12 -8.13
CA ILE A 77 12.48 -1.89 -8.15
C ILE A 77 13.36 -0.65 -8.27
N ALA A 78 14.50 -0.61 -7.57
CA ALA A 78 15.46 0.49 -7.66
C ALA A 78 15.98 0.70 -9.10
N ARG A 79 16.29 -0.39 -9.82
CA ARG A 79 16.77 -0.30 -11.21
C ARG A 79 15.70 0.22 -12.16
N GLU A 80 14.47 -0.23 -12.00
CA GLU A 80 13.35 0.17 -12.85
C GLU A 80 12.95 1.64 -12.68
N HIS A 81 13.15 2.21 -11.49
CA HIS A 81 12.60 3.53 -11.12
C HIS A 81 13.67 4.57 -10.72
N GLY A 82 14.96 4.27 -10.95
CA GLY A 82 16.07 5.19 -10.64
C GLY A 82 16.34 5.36 -9.13
N GLY A 83 16.00 4.37 -8.32
CA GLY A 83 16.26 4.31 -6.89
C GLY A 83 15.02 4.00 -6.04
N ILE A 84 15.22 3.94 -4.72
CA ILE A 84 14.17 3.77 -3.73
C ILE A 84 14.22 4.96 -2.77
N GLY A 85 13.06 5.48 -2.38
CA GLY A 85 12.96 6.53 -1.37
C GLY A 85 12.96 5.98 0.05
N LEU A 86 12.22 4.87 0.27
CA LEU A 86 12.07 4.21 1.56
C LEU A 86 11.80 2.70 1.35
N ILE A 87 12.33 1.88 2.27
CA ILE A 87 11.96 0.47 2.47
C ILE A 87 11.50 0.34 3.92
#